data_AF-A0A947J646-F1
#
_entry.id   AF-A0A947J646-F1
#
_cell.length_a   1.000
_cell.length_b   1.000
_cell.length_c   1.000
_cell.angle_alpha   90.00
_cell.angle_beta   90.00
_cell.angle_gamma   90.00
#
_symmetry.space_group_name_H-M   'P 1'
#
loop_
_entity.id
_entity.type
_entity.pdbx_description
1 polymer ?
#
loop_
_entity_poly.entity_id
_entity_poly.type
_entity_poly.pdbx_seq_one_letter_code
_entity_poly.pdbx_strand_id
1 'polypeptide(L)'
;MRSGSVPRDPLTAMHTAEHILSAVMQRDYGSGRSLETHLGAKKSKCDYRVPRPLDEAAVRAIEDAVNVEIVKDLPVTSREVSR
;
A
#
# COMPACT_ATOMS: atom_id res chain seq x y z
N MET A 1 28.41 2.96 -8.22
CA MET A 1 27.73 3.10 -9.53
C MET A 1 26.23 3.18 -9.26
N ARG A 2 25.61 4.35 -9.40
CA ARG A 2 24.14 4.46 -9.33
C ARG A 2 23.62 3.99 -10.68
N SER A 3 23.17 2.73 -10.72
CA SER A 3 22.51 2.17 -11.90
C SER A 3 21.35 3.08 -12.29
N GLY A 4 21.23 3.36 -13.59
CA GLY A 4 20.22 4.26 -14.14
C GLY A 4 18.83 3.90 -13.61
N SER A 5 18.14 4.89 -13.07
CA SER A 5 16.77 4.73 -12.61
C SER A 5 15.90 4.41 -13.83
N VAL A 6 15.51 3.14 -13.99
CA VAL A 6 14.42 2.74 -14.87
C VAL A 6 13.23 3.64 -14.54
N PRO A 7 12.58 4.28 -15.52
CA PRO A 7 11.38 5.06 -15.25
C PRO A 7 10.37 4.14 -14.57
N ARG A 8 10.04 4.40 -13.29
CA ARG A 8 9.01 3.63 -12.60
C ARG A 8 7.68 4.01 -13.25
N ASP A 9 7.09 3.04 -13.93
CA ASP A 9 5.70 3.12 -14.35
C ASP A 9 4.84 3.51 -13.13
N PRO A 10 4.11 4.64 -13.18
CA PRO A 10 3.33 5.12 -12.03
C PRO A 10 2.33 4.08 -11.52
N LEU A 11 1.78 3.24 -12.41
CA LEU A 11 0.83 2.20 -12.01
C LEU A 11 1.50 1.12 -11.14
N THR A 12 2.72 0.73 -11.47
CA THR A 12 3.53 -0.21 -10.67
C THR A 12 3.82 0.33 -9.27
N ALA A 13 4.14 1.63 -9.16
CA ALA A 13 4.36 2.27 -7.86
C ALA A 13 3.06 2.32 -7.03
N MET A 14 1.94 2.66 -7.66
CA MET A 14 0.63 2.70 -7.01
C MET A 14 0.18 1.31 -6.53
N HIS A 15 0.45 0.26 -7.29
CA HIS A 15 0.13 -1.10 -6.90
C HIS A 15 0.97 -1.57 -5.70
N THR A 16 2.26 -1.23 -5.69
CA THR A 16 3.13 -1.54 -4.54
C THR A 16 2.64 -0.80 -3.28
N ALA A 17 2.25 0.48 -3.42
CA ALA A 17 1.70 1.26 -2.32
C ALA A 17 0.37 0.68 -1.79
N GLU A 18 -0.49 0.14 -2.67
CA GLU A 18 -1.72 -0.55 -2.25
C GLU A 18 -1.41 -1.77 -1.38
N HIS A 19 -0.45 -2.61 -1.75
CA HIS A 19 -0.06 -3.75 -0.92
C HIS A 19 0.47 -3.32 0.45
N ILE A 20 1.26 -2.25 0.51
CA ILE A 20 1.76 -1.70 1.78
C ILE A 20 0.59 -1.18 2.63
N LEU A 21 -0.31 -0.37 2.04
CA LEU A 21 -1.49 0.14 2.72
C LEU A 21 -2.37 -1.01 3.24
N SER A 22 -2.64 -2.00 2.41
CA SER A 22 -3.42 -3.19 2.79
C SER A 22 -2.76 -3.97 3.93
N ALA A 23 -1.43 -4.02 4.01
CA ALA A 23 -0.73 -4.64 5.13
C ALA A 23 -0.85 -3.81 6.43
N VAL A 24 -0.68 -2.48 6.35
CA VAL A 24 -0.85 -1.56 7.48
C VAL A 24 -2.27 -1.62 8.02
N MET A 25 -3.28 -1.55 7.15
CA MET A 25 -4.69 -1.59 7.54
C MET A 25 -5.07 -2.92 8.23
N GLN A 26 -4.54 -4.04 7.75
CA GLN A 26 -4.75 -5.34 8.39
C GLN A 26 -4.07 -5.43 9.75
N ARG A 27 -2.81 -4.99 9.86
CA ARG A 27 -2.01 -5.08 11.09
C ARG A 27 -2.54 -4.17 12.19
N ASP A 28 -2.80 -2.91 11.86
CA ASP A 28 -3.02 -1.86 12.87
C ASP A 28 -4.52 -1.57 13.11
N TYR A 29 -5.38 -1.88 12.13
CA TYR A 29 -6.82 -1.58 12.19
C TYR A 29 -7.71 -2.81 12.06
N GLY A 30 -7.14 -4.00 11.83
CA GLY A 30 -7.88 -5.26 11.76
C GLY A 30 -8.92 -5.30 10.63
N SER A 31 -8.71 -4.53 9.55
CA SER A 31 -9.73 -4.34 8.51
C SER A 31 -10.06 -5.58 7.68
N GLY A 32 -9.24 -6.63 7.78
CA GLY A 32 -9.20 -7.70 6.79
C GLY A 32 -8.74 -7.18 5.43
N ARG A 33 -9.02 -7.93 4.36
CA ARG A 33 -8.68 -7.53 2.99
C ARG A 33 -9.51 -6.32 2.53
N SER A 34 -8.99 -5.58 1.56
CA SER A 34 -9.75 -4.55 0.86
C SER A 34 -10.99 -5.15 0.20
N LEU A 35 -12.07 -4.38 0.17
CA LEU A 35 -13.34 -4.74 -0.46
C LEU A 35 -13.30 -4.43 -1.96
N GLU A 36 -12.78 -3.26 -2.30
CA GLU A 36 -12.60 -2.79 -3.66
C GLU A 36 -11.26 -2.07 -3.76
N THR A 37 -10.62 -2.17 -4.93
CA THR A 37 -9.36 -1.52 -5.22
C THR A 37 -9.38 -1.02 -6.66
N HIS A 38 -9.11 0.27 -6.83
CA HIS A 38 -8.96 0.91 -8.13
C HIS A 38 -7.60 1.58 -8.18
N LEU A 39 -6.72 1.12 -9.07
CA LEU A 39 -5.39 1.69 -9.25
C LEU A 39 -5.35 2.54 -10.51
N GLY A 40 -4.89 3.77 -10.39
CA GLY A 40 -4.73 4.68 -11.50
C GLY A 40 -3.45 5.47 -11.38
N ALA A 41 -2.87 5.87 -12.52
CA ALA A 41 -1.59 6.58 -12.56
C ALA A 41 -1.62 7.94 -11.83
N LYS A 42 -2.81 8.57 -11.72
CA LYS A 42 -3.00 9.87 -11.03
C LYS A 42 -3.68 9.74 -9.67
N LYS A 43 -4.62 8.80 -9.54
CA LYS A 43 -5.41 8.58 -8.33
C LYS A 43 -5.73 7.10 -8.21
N SER A 44 -5.61 6.60 -7.00
CA SER A 44 -5.95 5.23 -6.63
C SER A 44 -6.87 5.26 -5.41
N LYS A 45 -7.72 4.24 -5.25
CA LYS A 45 -8.68 4.09 -4.15
C LYS A 45 -8.62 2.65 -3.63
N CYS A 46 -8.61 2.51 -2.30
CA CYS A 46 -8.78 1.22 -1.63
C CYS A 46 -9.87 1.37 -0.57
N ASP A 47 -10.85 0.47 -0.60
CA ASP A 47 -11.98 0.49 0.34
C ASP A 47 -11.81 -0.59 1.39
N TYR A 48 -11.89 -0.22 2.68
CA TYR A 48 -11.70 -1.14 3.81
C TYR A 48 -12.90 -1.10 4.76
N ARG A 49 -13.20 -2.24 5.39
CA ARG A 49 -14.16 -2.29 6.49
C ARG A 49 -13.46 -1.90 7.79
N VAL A 50 -13.93 -0.83 8.41
CA VAL A 50 -13.46 -0.38 9.73
C VAL A 50 -14.65 -0.27 10.69
N PRO A 51 -14.47 -0.56 12.00
CA PRO A 51 -15.58 -0.57 12.95
C PRO A 51 -16.12 0.83 13.28
N ARG A 52 -15.30 1.87 13.05
CA ARG A 52 -15.65 3.28 13.21
C ARG A 52 -14.98 4.10 12.11
N PRO A 53 -15.55 5.26 11.72
CA PRO A 53 -14.87 6.19 10.83
C PRO A 53 -13.47 6.54 11.36
N LEU A 54 -12.51 6.64 10.45
CA LEU A 54 -11.16 7.09 10.78
C LEU A 54 -11.19 8.61 11.05
N ASP A 55 -10.68 9.01 12.20
CA ASP A 55 -10.42 10.42 12.50
C ASP A 55 -9.11 10.88 11.84
N GLU A 56 -8.84 12.18 11.83
CA GLU A 56 -7.66 12.75 11.18
C GLU A 56 -6.34 12.20 11.77
N ALA A 57 -6.31 11.94 13.08
CA ALA A 57 -5.15 11.37 13.74
C ALA A 57 -4.89 9.93 13.27
N ALA A 58 -5.94 9.12 13.11
CA ALA A 58 -5.83 7.77 12.57
C ALA A 58 -5.39 7.79 11.10
N VAL A 59 -5.94 8.68 10.28
CA VAL A 59 -5.51 8.83 8.88
C VAL A 59 -4.02 9.18 8.81
N ARG A 60 -3.56 10.12 9.65
CA ARG A 60 -2.14 10.48 9.73
C ARG A 60 -1.26 9.33 10.18
N ALA A 61 -1.69 8.56 11.18
CA ALA A 61 -0.95 7.39 11.64
C ALA A 61 -0.79 6.32 10.55
N ILE A 62 -1.84 6.10 9.74
CA ILE A 62 -1.78 5.19 8.57
C ILE A 62 -0.76 5.71 7.56
N GLU A 63 -0.81 7.00 7.22
CA GLU A 63 0.13 7.62 6.27
C GLU A 63 1.59 7.48 6.75
N ASP A 64 1.86 7.79 8.01
CA ASP A 64 3.20 7.69 8.60
C ASP A 64 3.68 6.22 8.60
N ALA A 65 2.82 5.27 8.95
CA ALA A 65 3.14 3.84 8.94
C ALA A 65 3.46 3.32 7.52
N VAL A 66 2.69 3.73 6.51
CA VAL A 66 2.96 3.39 5.10
C VAL A 66 4.31 3.96 4.67
N ASN A 67 4.58 5.23 4.99
CA ASN A 67 5.85 5.87 4.64
C ASN A 67 7.07 5.20 5.31
N VAL A 68 6.92 4.73 6.56
CA VAL A 68 7.96 3.94 7.23
C VAL A 68 8.28 2.66 6.46
N GLU A 69 7.28 1.94 5.94
CA GLU A 69 7.52 0.74 5.13
C GLU A 69 8.18 1.07 3.79
N ILE A 70 7.78 2.17 3.14
CA ILE A 70 8.39 2.62 1.87
C ILE A 70 9.88 2.93 2.06
N VAL A 71 10.26 3.60 3.16
CA VAL A 71 11.65 4.00 3.44
C VAL A 71 12.56 2.80 3.71
N LYS A 72 12.02 1.66 4.13
CA LYS A 72 12.81 0.44 4.34
C LYS A 72 13.38 -0.15 3.04
N ASP A 73 12.84 0.26 1.87
CA ASP A 73 13.30 -0.17 0.54
C ASP A 73 13.44 -1.70 0.43
N LEU A 74 12.45 -2.42 0.96
CA LEU A 74 12.48 -3.88 0.97
C LEU A 74 12.34 -4.45 -0.45
N PRO A 75 13.03 -5.56 -0.76
CA PRO A 75 12.92 -6.18 -2.07
C PRO A 75 11.51 -6.71 -2.32
N VAL A 76 10.92 -6.34 -3.45
CA VAL A 76 9.63 -6.86 -3.93
C VAL A 76 9.88 -8.05 -4.85
N THR A 77 9.30 -9.20 -4.53
CA THR A 77 9.44 -10.45 -5.31
C THR A 77 8.08 -11.11 -5.54
N SER A 78 7.89 -11.73 -6.70
CA SER A 78 6.74 -12.58 -6.99
C SER A 78 7.23 -13.97 -7.43
N ARG A 79 6.42 -15.00 -7.16
CA ARG A 79 6.66 -16.36 -7.64
C ARG A 79 5.34 -17.09 -7.85
N GLU A 80 5.33 -18.01 -8.80
CA GLU A 80 4.21 -18.92 -9.00
C GLU A 80 4.22 -20.00 -7.93
N VAL A 81 3.04 -20.31 -7.36
CA VAL A 81 2.85 -21.35 -6.36
C VAL A 81 1.65 -22.19 -6.77
N SER A 82 1.69 -23.50 -6.50
CA SER A 82 0.50 -24.36 -6.66
C SER A 82 -0.59 -23.93 -5.68
N ARG A 83 -1.85 -23.97 -6.13
CA ARG A 83 -3.01 -23.60 -5.32
C ARG A 83 -3.27 -24.60 -4.19
#